data_AF-A0A662B235-F1
#
_entry.id   AF-A0A662B235-F1
#
_cell.length_a   1.000
_cell.length_b   1.000
_cell.length_c   1.000
_cell.angle_alpha   90.00
_cell.angle_beta   90.00
_cell.angle_gamma   90.00
#
_symmetry.space_group_name_H-M   'P 1'
#
loop_
_entity.id
_entity.type
_entity.pdbx_description
1 polymer ?
#
loop_
_entity_poly.entity_id
_entity_poly.type
_entity_poly.pdbx_seq_one_letter_code
_entity_poly.pdbx_strand_id
1 'polypeptide(L)'
;MEWPGKTFSIKNYEPEENSKIYLLGYAKPFSWDYNLSNGLIIDIPDELQLSENWPCKYAFVFKIVGQANELAVVPDIVSNDKTNPEKLLFTESVLIEFKNDDPNSIIYYTTDGSSPDINSVIYTEPIEIKKSCKLEYFAAKEGMVDSPVRTVEIIKTEKFNNIKLVNPFSANYAAEGELTLVDMERASENFKNGKWLGFEGVDFEVIIDLGKEKHIKHVKVGFLHQSGSWIFYPENIYFYYSKDGNNFIESKEIHNPITKLTEDGITDFKSVLNQKARYIKIKAGNIGICPEWHAGSGGKAWIFVDEIIVE
;
A
#
# COMPACT_ATOMS: atom_id res chain seq x y z
N MET A 1 -2.07 -22.36 -9.42
CA MET A 1 -0.67 -22.21 -8.98
C MET A 1 0.21 -22.38 -10.18
N GLU A 2 1.14 -21.47 -10.38
CA GLU A 2 2.15 -21.59 -11.44
C GLU A 2 3.27 -22.53 -10.98
N TRP A 3 3.86 -23.26 -11.92
CA TRP A 3 5.01 -24.11 -11.66
C TRP A 3 6.23 -23.23 -11.32
N PRO A 4 6.98 -23.53 -10.24
CA PRO A 4 8.04 -22.64 -9.76
C PRO A 4 9.27 -22.55 -10.68
N GLY A 5 9.33 -23.36 -11.75
CA GLY A 5 10.43 -23.34 -12.72
C GLY A 5 11.55 -24.30 -12.36
N LYS A 6 12.80 -23.92 -12.63
CA LYS A 6 13.98 -24.79 -12.43
C LYS A 6 14.44 -24.89 -10.98
N THR A 7 14.14 -23.88 -10.18
CA THR A 7 14.50 -23.85 -8.77
C THR A 7 13.38 -23.23 -7.96
N PHE A 8 13.30 -23.57 -6.68
CA PHE A 8 12.52 -22.78 -5.73
C PHE A 8 13.27 -22.69 -4.41
N SER A 9 13.05 -21.61 -3.66
CA SER A 9 13.73 -21.36 -2.40
C SER A 9 12.80 -21.34 -1.21
N ILE A 10 13.29 -21.85 -0.08
CA ILE A 10 12.64 -21.76 1.24
C ILE A 10 13.63 -21.05 2.18
N LYS A 11 13.34 -19.79 2.53
CA LYS A 11 14.26 -18.95 3.32
C LYS A 11 14.37 -19.37 4.79
N ASN A 12 13.25 -19.76 5.41
CA ASN A 12 13.15 -19.89 6.86
C ASN A 12 13.30 -21.34 7.33
N TYR A 13 14.07 -22.15 6.60
CA TYR A 13 14.20 -23.57 6.86
C TYR A 13 15.61 -24.04 6.59
N GLU A 14 16.22 -24.66 7.59
CA GLU A 14 17.50 -25.34 7.50
C GLU A 14 17.25 -26.84 7.37
N PRO A 15 17.60 -27.45 6.22
CA PRO A 15 17.51 -28.90 6.08
C PRO A 15 18.54 -29.59 7.00
N GLU A 16 18.16 -30.71 7.60
CA GLU A 16 19.14 -31.57 8.29
C GLU A 16 20.20 -32.05 7.28
N GLU A 17 21.45 -32.19 7.73
CA GLU A 17 22.54 -32.68 6.89
C GLU A 17 22.16 -34.03 6.25
N ASN A 18 22.40 -34.18 4.95
CA ASN A 18 22.02 -35.37 4.15
C ASN A 18 20.52 -35.62 3.98
N SER A 19 19.66 -34.64 4.33
CA SER A 19 18.23 -34.72 4.04
C SER A 19 17.94 -34.95 2.57
N LYS A 20 16.91 -35.75 2.31
CA LYS A 20 16.40 -35.98 0.96
C LYS A 20 15.08 -35.26 0.78
N ILE A 21 15.01 -34.44 -0.25
CA ILE A 21 13.81 -33.68 -0.61
C ILE A 21 13.04 -34.46 -1.65
N TYR A 22 11.78 -34.79 -1.36
CA TYR A 22 10.93 -35.53 -2.28
C TYR A 22 9.73 -34.71 -2.68
N LEU A 23 9.44 -34.68 -3.98
CA LEU A 23 8.11 -34.35 -4.47
C LEU A 23 7.21 -35.59 -4.33
N LEU A 24 6.07 -35.45 -3.67
CA LEU A 24 5.12 -36.55 -3.49
C LEU A 24 4.67 -37.11 -4.84
N GLY A 25 4.83 -38.43 -5.04
CA GLY A 25 4.56 -39.10 -6.30
C GLY A 25 5.73 -39.13 -7.29
N TYR A 26 6.87 -38.55 -6.93
CA TYR A 26 8.12 -38.63 -7.70
C TYR A 26 9.20 -39.39 -6.91
N ALA A 27 9.79 -40.40 -7.54
CA ALA A 27 10.60 -41.39 -6.83
C ALA A 27 12.02 -40.93 -6.48
N LYS A 28 12.60 -39.99 -7.24
CA LYS A 28 13.98 -39.55 -7.04
C LYS A 28 14.01 -38.31 -6.13
N PRO A 29 14.96 -38.22 -5.19
CA PRO A 29 15.13 -36.99 -4.42
C PRO A 29 15.61 -35.85 -5.32
N PHE A 30 15.24 -34.63 -4.96
CA PHE A 30 15.72 -33.42 -5.62
C PHE A 30 17.09 -33.04 -5.05
N SER A 31 17.94 -32.47 -5.90
CA SER A 31 19.17 -31.83 -5.44
C SER A 31 18.84 -30.53 -4.74
N TRP A 32 19.67 -30.14 -3.79
CA TRP A 32 19.49 -28.90 -3.08
C TRP A 32 20.84 -28.38 -2.57
N ASP A 33 20.86 -27.07 -2.35
CA ASP A 33 21.95 -26.35 -1.69
C ASP A 33 21.35 -25.47 -0.57
N TYR A 34 22.13 -25.21 0.47
CA TYR A 34 21.69 -24.39 1.59
C TYR A 34 22.80 -23.46 2.04
N ASN A 35 22.44 -22.19 2.18
CA ASN A 35 23.18 -21.26 3.01
C ASN A 35 22.22 -20.28 3.68
N LEU A 36 22.65 -19.68 4.77
CA LEU A 36 21.81 -18.80 5.58
C LEU A 36 21.27 -17.59 4.81
N SER A 37 22.04 -17.06 3.84
CA SER A 37 21.66 -15.87 3.07
C SER A 37 20.61 -16.16 1.99
N ASN A 38 20.71 -17.30 1.31
CA ASN A 38 19.82 -17.67 0.20
C ASN A 38 18.67 -18.60 0.65
N GLY A 39 18.79 -19.19 1.83
CA GLY A 39 17.93 -20.26 2.29
C GLY A 39 18.21 -21.59 1.58
N LEU A 40 17.27 -22.52 1.73
CA LEU A 40 17.28 -23.80 1.04
C LEU A 40 16.86 -23.58 -0.42
N ILE A 41 17.79 -23.77 -1.36
CA ILE A 41 17.53 -23.76 -2.80
C ILE A 41 17.35 -25.20 -3.26
N ILE A 42 16.22 -25.50 -3.89
CA ILE A 42 15.88 -26.84 -4.35
C ILE A 42 15.86 -26.83 -5.87
N ASP A 43 16.72 -27.66 -6.48
CA ASP A 43 16.76 -27.84 -7.92
C ASP A 43 15.67 -28.80 -8.37
N ILE A 44 14.86 -28.33 -9.32
CA ILE A 44 13.77 -29.10 -9.92
C ILE A 44 14.31 -29.80 -11.18
N PRO A 45 14.27 -31.14 -11.25
CA PRO A 45 14.72 -31.89 -12.42
C PRO A 45 14.13 -31.37 -13.74
N ASP A 46 14.95 -31.31 -14.79
CA ASP A 46 14.53 -30.84 -16.11
C ASP A 46 13.33 -31.62 -16.67
N GLU A 47 13.20 -32.91 -16.33
CA GLU A 47 12.06 -33.75 -16.73
C GLU A 47 10.72 -33.25 -16.18
N LEU A 48 10.70 -32.59 -15.02
CA LEU A 48 9.49 -32.04 -14.42
C LEU A 48 9.14 -30.64 -14.94
N GLN A 49 9.93 -30.06 -15.84
CA GLN A 49 9.57 -28.81 -16.52
C GLN A 49 8.48 -29.01 -17.58
N LEU A 50 8.21 -30.27 -17.96
CA LEU A 50 7.13 -30.67 -18.85
C LEU A 50 5.92 -31.14 -18.03
N SER A 51 4.76 -30.50 -18.21
CA SER A 51 3.57 -30.76 -17.38
C SER A 51 3.00 -32.18 -17.49
N GLU A 52 3.31 -32.89 -18.57
CA GLU A 52 2.97 -34.31 -18.76
C GLU A 52 3.68 -35.25 -17.78
N ASN A 53 4.81 -34.81 -17.22
CA ASN A 53 5.61 -35.58 -16.26
C ASN A 53 5.26 -35.24 -14.80
N TRP A 54 4.30 -34.34 -14.57
CA TRP A 54 3.90 -33.97 -13.22
C TRP A 54 3.18 -35.12 -12.52
N PRO A 55 3.56 -35.47 -11.27
CA PRO A 55 2.92 -36.56 -10.53
C PRO A 55 1.48 -36.22 -10.11
N CYS A 56 1.08 -34.95 -10.20
CA CYS A 56 -0.26 -34.46 -9.89
C CYS A 56 -0.54 -33.13 -10.61
N LYS A 57 -1.82 -32.77 -10.71
CA LYS A 57 -2.26 -31.59 -11.49
C LYS A 57 -2.48 -30.32 -10.65
N TYR A 58 -2.75 -30.46 -9.36
CA TYR A 58 -3.32 -29.36 -8.57
C TYR A 58 -2.47 -28.93 -7.37
N ALA A 59 -1.68 -29.82 -6.76
CA ALA A 59 -0.93 -29.52 -5.55
C ALA A 59 0.35 -30.32 -5.47
N PHE A 60 1.50 -29.63 -5.50
CA PHE A 60 2.81 -30.23 -5.33
C PHE A 60 3.17 -30.22 -3.84
N VAL A 61 3.42 -31.40 -3.27
CA VAL A 61 3.75 -31.55 -1.86
C VAL A 61 5.20 -32.00 -1.75
N PHE A 62 6.03 -31.18 -1.09
CA PHE A 62 7.41 -31.52 -0.80
C PHE A 62 7.53 -32.09 0.61
N LYS A 63 8.32 -33.16 0.76
CA LYS A 63 8.72 -33.70 2.06
C LYS A 63 10.18 -33.39 2.30
N ILE A 64 10.46 -32.72 3.41
CA ILE A 64 11.78 -32.25 3.85
C ILE A 64 11.91 -32.50 5.36
N VAL A 65 13.12 -32.77 5.84
CA VAL A 65 13.46 -32.91 7.26
C VAL A 65 14.51 -31.85 7.62
N GLY A 66 14.42 -31.27 8.81
CA GLY A 66 15.08 -30.00 9.11
C GLY A 66 14.33 -29.16 10.14
N GLN A 67 14.88 -28.00 10.44
CA GLN A 67 14.41 -27.08 11.48
C GLN A 67 14.08 -25.70 10.89
N ALA A 68 13.18 -24.98 11.54
CA ALA A 68 12.92 -23.59 11.18
C ALA A 68 14.13 -22.73 11.59
N ASN A 69 14.60 -21.88 10.68
CA ASN A 69 15.59 -20.87 11.04
C ASN A 69 14.94 -19.78 11.88
N GLU A 70 15.69 -19.29 12.88
CA GLU A 70 15.28 -18.08 13.59
C GLU A 70 15.48 -16.86 12.69
N LEU A 71 14.48 -15.99 12.68
CA LEU A 71 14.50 -14.72 11.96
C LEU A 71 15.01 -13.61 12.87
N ALA A 72 15.81 -12.71 12.32
CA ALA A 72 16.07 -11.43 12.98
C ALA A 72 14.74 -10.69 13.23
N VAL A 73 14.68 -9.98 14.36
CA VAL A 73 13.50 -9.19 14.75
C VAL A 73 13.31 -8.07 13.74
N VAL A 74 12.09 -7.95 13.18
CA VAL A 74 11.74 -6.85 12.30
C VAL A 74 11.76 -5.55 13.11
N PRO A 75 12.51 -4.51 12.69
CA PRO A 75 12.51 -3.25 13.40
C PRO A 75 11.14 -2.57 13.36
N ASP A 76 10.76 -1.97 14.48
CA ASP A 76 9.65 -1.05 14.53
C ASP A 76 10.11 0.32 14.03
N ILE A 77 9.34 0.93 13.14
CA ILE A 77 9.54 2.32 12.73
C ILE A 77 8.65 3.22 13.57
N VAL A 78 9.22 4.30 14.12
CA VAL A 78 8.52 5.28 14.95
C VAL A 78 8.73 6.67 14.37
N SER A 79 7.62 7.41 14.21
CA SER A 79 7.66 8.80 13.78
C SER A 79 6.38 9.53 14.19
N ASN A 80 6.51 10.72 14.80
CA ASN A 80 5.37 11.57 15.22
C ASN A 80 4.25 10.77 15.92
N ASP A 81 4.62 10.00 16.95
CA ASP A 81 3.74 9.10 17.72
C ASP A 81 3.11 7.93 16.96
N LYS A 82 3.37 7.79 15.65
CA LYS A 82 2.96 6.64 14.84
C LYS A 82 4.02 5.54 14.93
N THR A 83 3.57 4.31 15.13
CA THR A 83 4.41 3.10 15.09
C THR A 83 3.99 2.24 13.91
N ASN A 84 4.95 1.82 13.10
CA ASN A 84 4.75 0.99 11.91
C ASN A 84 3.66 1.50 10.92
N PRO A 85 3.63 2.79 10.56
CA PRO A 85 2.69 3.25 9.53
C PRO A 85 3.08 2.70 8.16
N GLU A 86 2.10 2.26 7.37
CA GLU A 86 2.33 1.93 5.94
C GLU A 86 2.59 3.20 5.11
N LYS A 87 1.94 4.30 5.49
CA LYS A 87 2.08 5.62 4.85
C LYS A 87 2.25 6.70 5.91
N LEU A 88 3.19 7.61 5.69
CA LEU A 88 3.48 8.72 6.59
C LEU A 88 3.46 10.04 5.82
N LEU A 89 2.58 10.96 6.23
CA LEU A 89 2.45 12.28 5.65
C LEU A 89 3.21 13.32 6.46
N PHE A 90 3.89 14.24 5.78
CA PHE A 90 4.62 15.34 6.43
C PHE A 90 4.63 16.59 5.55
N THR A 91 5.02 17.73 6.12
CA THR A 91 4.93 19.04 5.44
C THR A 91 6.29 19.65 5.14
N GLU A 92 7.21 19.66 6.11
CA GLU A 92 8.55 20.25 5.94
C GLU A 92 9.64 19.18 5.96
N SER A 93 9.78 18.53 7.11
CA SER A 93 10.57 17.33 7.32
C SER A 93 9.90 16.38 8.30
N VAL A 94 10.36 15.14 8.35
CA VAL A 94 9.94 14.12 9.30
C VAL A 94 11.15 13.35 9.78
N LEU A 95 11.19 13.04 11.07
CA LEU A 95 12.24 12.25 11.68
C LEU A 95 11.77 10.80 11.78
N ILE A 96 12.58 9.88 11.29
CA ILE A 96 12.32 8.43 11.37
C ILE A 96 13.29 7.81 12.36
N GLU A 97 12.75 7.11 13.35
CA GLU A 97 13.52 6.32 14.30
C GLU A 97 13.17 4.85 14.12
N PHE A 98 14.18 3.98 14.13
CA PHE A 98 13.95 2.54 14.28
C PHE A 98 14.15 2.12 15.74
N LYS A 99 13.21 1.32 16.25
CA LYS A 99 13.33 0.58 17.50
C LYS A 99 13.51 -0.89 17.17
N ASN A 100 14.44 -1.53 17.85
CA ASN A 100 14.64 -2.97 17.70
C ASN A 100 14.89 -3.58 19.08
N ASP A 101 14.14 -4.62 19.39
CA ASP A 101 14.25 -5.34 20.66
C ASP A 101 15.52 -6.21 20.72
N ASP A 102 16.23 -6.38 19.60
CA ASP A 102 17.53 -7.05 19.55
C ASP A 102 18.70 -6.07 19.34
N PRO A 103 19.48 -5.75 20.41
CA PRO A 103 20.57 -4.78 20.34
C PRO A 103 21.78 -5.26 19.52
N ASN A 104 21.85 -6.55 19.16
CA ASN A 104 22.95 -7.10 18.36
C ASN A 104 22.61 -7.20 16.86
N SER A 105 21.41 -6.78 16.48
CA SER A 105 21.01 -6.74 15.08
C SER A 105 21.42 -5.43 14.41
N ILE A 106 21.68 -5.49 13.11
CA ILE A 106 22.02 -4.34 12.28
C ILE A 106 20.85 -4.07 11.34
N ILE A 107 20.40 -2.81 11.31
CA ILE A 107 19.29 -2.38 10.46
C ILE A 107 19.86 -1.74 9.20
N TYR A 108 19.41 -2.22 8.05
CA TYR A 108 19.78 -1.71 6.72
C TYR A 108 18.55 -1.08 6.07
N TYR A 109 18.76 0.02 5.35
CA TYR A 109 17.66 0.72 4.68
C TYR A 109 18.07 1.40 3.38
N THR A 110 17.06 1.72 2.58
CA THR A 110 17.12 2.53 1.35
C THR A 110 15.95 3.51 1.36
N THR A 111 16.13 4.68 0.75
CA THR A 111 15.05 5.70 0.63
C THR A 111 14.59 5.93 -0.80
N ASP A 112 15.21 5.26 -1.78
CA ASP A 112 14.90 5.40 -3.20
C ASP A 112 13.90 4.33 -3.70
N GLY A 113 13.46 3.43 -2.81
CA GLY A 113 12.56 2.34 -3.14
C GLY A 113 13.23 1.11 -3.78
N SER A 114 14.57 1.06 -3.81
CA SER A 114 15.28 -0.19 -4.09
C SER A 114 15.21 -1.12 -2.88
N SER A 115 15.14 -2.44 -3.10
CA SER A 115 15.14 -3.38 -1.97
C SER A 115 16.50 -3.40 -1.28
N PRO A 116 16.56 -3.19 0.05
CA PRO A 116 17.82 -3.15 0.78
C PRO A 116 18.45 -4.54 0.86
N ASP A 117 19.77 -4.56 0.95
CA ASP A 117 20.62 -5.71 1.22
C ASP A 117 21.71 -5.35 2.25
N ILE A 118 22.61 -6.29 2.57
CA ILE A 118 23.70 -6.09 3.53
C ILE A 118 24.74 -5.01 3.12
N ASN A 119 24.70 -4.50 1.89
CA ASN A 119 25.56 -3.41 1.41
C ASN A 119 24.84 -2.06 1.45
N SER A 120 23.57 -2.03 1.85
CA SER A 120 22.75 -0.83 1.97
C SER A 120 23.18 0.01 3.19
N VAL A 121 22.56 1.18 3.35
CA VAL A 121 22.93 2.10 4.42
C VAL A 121 22.56 1.52 5.78
N ILE A 122 23.51 1.48 6.71
CA ILE A 122 23.29 1.05 8.09
C ILE A 122 22.65 2.19 8.89
N TYR A 123 21.56 1.90 9.58
CA TYR A 123 20.96 2.84 10.53
C TYR A 123 21.81 2.93 11.80
N THR A 124 22.24 4.14 12.14
CA THR A 124 23.00 4.44 13.36
C THR A 124 22.42 5.61 14.17
N GLU A 125 21.60 6.44 13.53
CA GLU A 125 20.95 7.61 14.13
C GLU A 125 19.62 7.91 13.38
N PRO A 126 18.69 8.65 14.00
CA PRO A 126 17.42 9.02 13.38
C PRO A 126 17.58 9.68 12.00
N ILE A 127 16.73 9.29 11.05
CA ILE A 127 16.81 9.73 9.66
C ILE A 127 15.88 10.93 9.44
N GLU A 128 16.43 12.08 9.05
CA GLU A 128 15.62 13.24 8.66
C GLU A 128 15.25 13.20 7.17
N ILE A 129 13.96 13.09 6.87
CA ILE A 129 13.44 13.05 5.50
C ILE A 129 12.77 14.39 5.14
N LYS A 130 13.15 14.97 3.99
CA LYS A 130 12.70 16.30 3.53
C LYS A 130 11.89 16.28 2.23
N LYS A 131 11.80 15.12 1.58
CA LYS A 131 11.13 14.91 0.29
C LYS A 131 10.39 13.58 0.32
N SER A 132 9.31 13.47 -0.48
CA SER A 132 8.59 12.21 -0.65
C SER A 132 9.54 11.10 -1.12
N CYS A 133 9.45 9.91 -0.53
CA CYS A 133 10.32 8.79 -0.79
C CYS A 133 9.67 7.46 -0.40
N LYS A 134 10.25 6.35 -0.87
CA LYS A 134 9.85 5.00 -0.44
C LYS A 134 10.98 4.47 0.44
N LEU A 135 10.72 4.35 1.73
CA LEU A 135 11.65 3.82 2.71
C LEU A 135 11.48 2.30 2.77
N GLU A 136 12.52 1.55 2.43
CA GLU A 136 12.56 0.10 2.63
C GLU A 136 13.65 -0.25 3.64
N TYR A 137 13.37 -1.21 4.52
CA TYR A 137 14.31 -1.59 5.58
C TYR A 137 14.15 -3.04 6.04
N PHE A 138 15.21 -3.59 6.61
CA PHE A 138 15.21 -4.89 7.29
C PHE A 138 16.32 -4.94 8.35
N ALA A 139 16.27 -5.92 9.26
CA ALA A 139 17.35 -6.23 10.18
C ALA A 139 18.06 -7.54 9.80
N ALA A 140 19.37 -7.55 9.95
CA ALA A 140 20.21 -8.74 9.89
C ALA A 140 20.84 -9.00 11.26
N LYS A 141 21.06 -10.27 11.58
CA LYS A 141 21.82 -10.68 12.75
C LYS A 141 22.63 -11.92 12.43
N GLU A 142 23.88 -11.95 12.90
CA GLU A 142 24.77 -13.08 12.67
C GLU A 142 24.15 -14.38 13.17
N GLY A 143 24.19 -15.42 12.33
CA GLY A 143 23.61 -16.73 12.64
C GLY A 143 22.08 -16.82 12.52
N MET A 144 21.40 -15.76 12.07
CA MET A 144 19.95 -15.74 11.84
C MET A 144 19.62 -15.43 10.38
N VAL A 145 18.42 -15.80 9.94
CA VAL A 145 17.90 -15.34 8.65
C VAL A 145 17.45 -13.88 8.80
N ASP A 146 17.71 -13.09 7.77
CA ASP A 146 17.29 -11.68 7.70
C ASP A 146 15.79 -11.52 7.96
N SER A 147 15.41 -10.46 8.66
CA SER A 147 14.00 -10.14 8.86
C SER A 147 13.33 -9.84 7.51
N PRO A 148 12.02 -10.05 7.34
CA PRO A 148 11.30 -9.57 6.16
C PRO A 148 11.52 -8.08 5.90
N VAL A 149 11.71 -7.71 4.63
CA VAL A 149 11.77 -6.30 4.23
C VAL A 149 10.41 -5.64 4.48
N ARG A 150 10.44 -4.47 5.11
CA ARG A 150 9.29 -3.59 5.30
C ARG A 150 9.39 -2.37 4.40
N THR A 151 8.24 -1.80 4.06
CA THR A 151 8.12 -0.64 3.20
C THR A 151 7.23 0.39 3.85
N VAL A 152 7.63 1.65 3.79
CA VAL A 152 6.82 2.81 4.17
C VAL A 152 6.85 3.85 3.06
N GLU A 153 5.67 4.29 2.62
CA GLU A 153 5.56 5.45 1.73
C GLU A 153 5.57 6.73 2.55
N ILE A 154 6.61 7.54 2.38
CA ILE A 154 6.76 8.81 3.09
C ILE A 154 6.45 9.91 2.09
N ILE A 155 5.39 10.67 2.35
CA ILE A 155 4.79 11.59 1.38
C ILE A 155 4.82 13.00 1.94
N LYS A 156 5.51 13.89 1.25
CA LYS A 156 5.44 15.32 1.51
C LYS A 156 4.11 15.83 0.98
N THR A 157 3.43 16.70 1.70
CA THR A 157 2.19 17.34 1.25
C THR A 157 2.10 18.75 1.80
N GLU A 158 1.41 19.63 1.09
CA GLU A 158 1.06 20.96 1.57
C GLU A 158 0.05 20.87 2.71
N LYS A 159 0.26 21.67 3.77
CA LYS A 159 -0.76 21.85 4.81
C LYS A 159 -1.80 22.88 4.38
N PHE A 160 -3.06 22.55 4.53
CA PHE A 160 -4.21 23.43 4.31
C PHE A 160 -5.39 22.96 5.16
N ASN A 161 -6.15 23.92 5.68
CA ASN A 161 -7.33 23.62 6.51
C ASN A 161 -8.61 24.29 5.97
N ASN A 162 -8.48 25.18 4.97
CA ASN A 162 -9.61 25.91 4.41
C ASN A 162 -10.18 25.07 3.26
N ILE A 163 -11.19 24.27 3.61
CA ILE A 163 -11.91 23.41 2.70
C ILE A 163 -13.40 23.70 2.83
N LYS A 164 -14.13 23.45 1.75
CA LYS A 164 -15.58 23.61 1.69
C LYS A 164 -16.17 22.48 0.91
N LEU A 165 -16.97 21.66 1.56
CA LEU A 165 -17.81 20.68 0.89
C LEU A 165 -19.00 21.36 0.20
N VAL A 166 -19.32 20.91 -1.01
CA VAL A 166 -20.49 21.37 -1.77
C VAL A 166 -21.73 20.56 -1.39
N ASN A 167 -21.57 19.24 -1.22
CA ASN A 167 -22.63 18.35 -0.79
C ASN A 167 -22.41 17.91 0.67
N PRO A 168 -23.48 17.62 1.43
CA PRO A 168 -23.36 17.15 2.80
C PRO A 168 -22.84 15.71 2.86
N PHE A 169 -21.92 15.44 3.77
CA PHE A 169 -21.59 14.07 4.18
C PHE A 169 -22.69 13.51 5.09
N SER A 170 -22.74 12.20 5.24
CA SER A 170 -23.71 11.50 6.09
C SER A 170 -23.27 11.47 7.55
N ALA A 171 -24.20 11.72 8.47
CA ALA A 171 -23.96 11.61 9.90
C ALA A 171 -23.58 10.17 10.34
N ASN A 172 -23.96 9.15 9.56
CA ASN A 172 -23.61 7.75 9.85
C ASN A 172 -22.11 7.45 9.68
N TYR A 173 -21.42 8.24 8.84
CA TYR A 173 -20.00 8.09 8.52
C TYR A 173 -19.37 9.48 8.44
N ALA A 174 -19.47 10.22 9.54
CA ALA A 174 -19.01 11.60 9.62
C ALA A 174 -17.50 11.72 9.83
N ALA A 175 -16.82 10.68 10.36
CA ALA A 175 -15.42 10.76 10.79
C ALA A 175 -15.16 12.04 11.61
N GLU A 176 -14.11 12.81 11.27
CA GLU A 176 -13.81 14.13 11.83
C GLU A 176 -14.41 15.28 10.98
N GLY A 177 -15.45 14.96 10.20
CA GLY A 177 -16.09 15.88 9.26
C GLY A 177 -15.16 16.26 8.12
N GLU A 178 -15.15 17.54 7.76
CA GLU A 178 -14.26 18.06 6.71
C GLU A 178 -12.78 17.81 7.03
N LEU A 179 -12.38 17.84 8.32
CA LEU A 179 -10.98 17.65 8.72
C LEU A 179 -10.41 16.29 8.31
N THR A 180 -11.25 15.26 8.14
CA THR A 180 -10.83 13.94 7.63
C THR A 180 -10.14 13.99 6.27
N LEU A 181 -10.37 15.06 5.49
CA LEU A 181 -9.74 15.23 4.19
C LEU A 181 -8.33 15.84 4.28
N VAL A 182 -7.91 16.29 5.46
CA VAL A 182 -6.69 17.09 5.69
C VAL A 182 -6.04 16.83 7.05
N ASP A 183 -6.32 15.69 7.69
CA ASP A 183 -5.85 15.37 9.04
C ASP A 183 -4.46 14.72 9.04
N MET A 184 -3.87 14.53 7.86
CA MET A 184 -2.57 13.88 7.65
C MET A 184 -2.57 12.39 8.02
N GLU A 185 -3.74 11.74 8.00
CA GLU A 185 -3.93 10.33 8.26
C GLU A 185 -4.59 9.61 7.09
N ARG A 186 -3.99 8.49 6.65
CA ARG A 186 -4.60 7.62 5.65
C ARG A 186 -5.47 6.59 6.33
N ALA A 187 -6.66 6.39 5.79
CA ALA A 187 -7.57 5.38 6.30
C ALA A 187 -7.15 3.98 5.86
N SER A 188 -7.44 2.97 6.68
CA SER A 188 -7.28 1.55 6.31
C SER A 188 -8.53 0.99 5.62
N GLU A 189 -8.43 -0.21 5.07
CA GLU A 189 -9.56 -0.89 4.40
C GLU A 189 -10.74 -1.17 5.35
N ASN A 190 -10.51 -1.16 6.66
CA ASN A 190 -11.59 -1.24 7.63
C ASN A 190 -12.33 0.11 7.70
N PHE A 191 -13.39 0.26 6.92
CA PHE A 191 -14.19 1.49 6.87
C PHE A 191 -14.84 1.91 8.20
N LYS A 192 -14.88 1.01 9.19
CA LYS A 192 -15.44 1.27 10.53
C LYS A 192 -14.43 1.89 11.49
N ASN A 193 -13.20 2.16 11.04
CA ASN A 193 -12.14 2.79 11.84
C ASN A 193 -12.40 4.28 12.16
N GLY A 194 -13.46 4.88 11.61
CA GLY A 194 -13.79 6.29 11.82
C GLY A 194 -12.92 7.26 11.02
N LYS A 195 -12.20 6.78 9.99
CA LYS A 195 -11.28 7.57 9.16
C LYS A 195 -11.78 7.82 7.73
N TRP A 196 -13.01 7.42 7.44
CA TRP A 196 -13.64 7.64 6.14
C TRP A 196 -14.82 8.59 6.26
N LEU A 197 -14.84 9.60 5.39
CA LEU A 197 -15.97 10.51 5.24
C LEU A 197 -16.94 9.97 4.18
N GLY A 198 -18.18 9.70 4.58
CA GLY A 198 -19.16 9.00 3.74
C GLY A 198 -20.23 9.90 3.12
N PHE A 199 -20.55 9.66 1.85
CA PHE A 199 -21.59 10.36 1.08
C PHE A 199 -22.59 9.34 0.50
N GLU A 200 -23.88 9.50 0.79
CA GLU A 200 -24.92 8.52 0.41
C GLU A 200 -25.80 9.04 -0.74
N GLY A 201 -25.66 8.44 -1.92
CA GLY A 201 -26.44 8.78 -3.12
C GLY A 201 -26.23 10.22 -3.61
N VAL A 202 -25.16 10.88 -3.18
CA VAL A 202 -24.76 12.22 -3.62
C VAL A 202 -23.27 12.21 -3.98
N ASP A 203 -22.90 13.08 -4.92
CA ASP A 203 -21.52 13.26 -5.35
C ASP A 203 -20.66 13.81 -4.22
N PHE A 204 -19.39 13.43 -4.21
CA PHE A 204 -18.37 14.15 -3.44
C PHE A 204 -17.91 15.36 -4.26
N GLU A 205 -17.97 16.56 -3.68
CA GLU A 205 -17.38 17.75 -4.29
C GLU A 205 -16.82 18.68 -3.21
N VAL A 206 -15.56 19.06 -3.35
CA VAL A 206 -14.82 19.88 -2.40
C VAL A 206 -14.05 20.99 -3.09
N ILE A 207 -14.01 22.17 -2.47
CA ILE A 207 -13.13 23.28 -2.84
C ILE A 207 -12.11 23.48 -1.73
N ILE A 208 -10.84 23.55 -2.10
CA ILE A 208 -9.69 23.73 -1.21
C ILE A 208 -9.07 25.09 -1.49
N ASP A 209 -8.77 25.86 -0.44
CA ASP A 209 -7.96 27.08 -0.50
C ASP A 209 -6.62 26.86 0.20
N LEU A 210 -5.53 26.88 -0.57
CA LEU A 210 -4.16 26.74 -0.07
C LEU A 210 -3.64 28.00 0.65
N GLY A 211 -4.47 29.05 0.76
CA GLY A 211 -4.21 30.33 1.41
C GLY A 211 -3.40 31.31 0.56
N LYS A 212 -2.54 30.79 -0.33
CA LYS A 212 -1.73 31.56 -1.29
C LYS A 212 -1.50 30.74 -2.56
N GLU A 213 -1.09 31.40 -3.64
CA GLU A 213 -0.67 30.72 -4.86
C GLU A 213 0.59 29.88 -4.58
N LYS A 214 0.52 28.58 -4.86
CA LYS A 214 1.61 27.61 -4.76
C LYS A 214 1.80 26.93 -6.11
N HIS A 215 3.02 26.45 -6.38
CA HIS A 215 3.25 25.57 -7.52
C HIS A 215 2.85 24.15 -7.11
N ILE A 216 1.85 23.59 -7.79
CA ILE A 216 1.29 22.28 -7.52
C ILE A 216 1.71 21.36 -8.65
N LYS A 217 2.46 20.32 -8.31
CA LYS A 217 2.86 19.23 -9.21
C LYS A 217 1.71 18.27 -9.42
N HIS A 218 1.10 17.80 -8.34
CA HIS A 218 -0.04 16.90 -8.42
C HIS A 218 -0.93 16.96 -7.20
N VAL A 219 -2.19 16.55 -7.41
CA VAL A 219 -3.20 16.39 -6.37
C VAL A 219 -3.68 14.95 -6.44
N LYS A 220 -3.90 14.34 -5.29
CA LYS A 220 -4.56 13.03 -5.19
C LYS A 220 -5.55 12.99 -4.03
N VAL A 221 -6.54 12.12 -4.18
CA VAL A 221 -7.59 11.86 -3.17
C VAL A 221 -7.83 10.35 -3.13
N GLY A 222 -7.94 9.79 -1.94
CA GLY A 222 -8.17 8.36 -1.76
C GLY A 222 -9.65 8.02 -1.62
N PHE A 223 -10.03 6.91 -2.24
CA PHE A 223 -11.39 6.36 -2.15
C PHE A 223 -11.32 4.88 -1.79
N LEU A 224 -12.35 4.40 -1.08
CA LEU A 224 -12.55 2.99 -0.78
C LEU A 224 -13.55 2.37 -1.77
N HIS A 225 -13.27 1.14 -2.18
CA HIS A 225 -14.25 0.25 -2.81
C HIS A 225 -14.44 -0.98 -1.94
N GLN A 226 -15.68 -1.18 -1.49
CA GLN A 226 -16.13 -2.39 -0.84
C GLN A 226 -17.56 -2.64 -1.26
N SER A 227 -17.70 -3.30 -2.42
CA SER A 227 -18.99 -3.48 -3.08
C SER A 227 -20.00 -4.15 -2.16
N GLY A 228 -19.59 -5.17 -1.39
CA GLY A 228 -20.45 -5.85 -0.40
C GLY A 228 -21.03 -4.95 0.70
N SER A 229 -20.40 -3.80 0.96
CA SER A 229 -20.86 -2.75 1.89
C SER A 229 -21.54 -1.58 1.18
N TRP A 230 -21.81 -1.71 -0.12
CA TRP A 230 -22.47 -0.71 -0.96
C TRP A 230 -21.59 0.54 -1.15
N ILE A 231 -20.27 0.41 -0.89
CA ILE A 231 -19.27 1.46 -1.04
C ILE A 231 -18.60 1.26 -2.40
N PHE A 232 -18.80 2.22 -3.28
CA PHE A 232 -18.29 2.15 -4.64
C PHE A 232 -17.23 3.24 -4.85
N TYR A 233 -16.31 2.97 -5.78
CA TYR A 233 -15.46 4.03 -6.29
C TYR A 233 -16.34 5.08 -6.97
N PRO A 234 -15.84 6.31 -7.17
CA PRO A 234 -16.51 7.24 -8.06
C PRO A 234 -16.47 6.75 -9.52
N GLU A 235 -17.56 6.95 -10.26
CA GLU A 235 -17.65 6.60 -11.69
C GLU A 235 -16.82 7.55 -12.55
N ASN A 236 -16.76 8.82 -12.14
CA ASN A 236 -16.00 9.86 -12.79
C ASN A 236 -15.33 10.74 -11.73
N ILE A 237 -14.10 11.17 -11.98
CA ILE A 237 -13.38 12.10 -11.12
C ILE A 237 -12.85 13.26 -11.95
N TYR A 238 -13.16 14.47 -11.52
CA TYR A 238 -12.71 15.72 -12.14
C TYR A 238 -11.85 16.50 -11.17
N PHE A 239 -10.71 16.96 -11.65
CA PHE A 239 -9.81 17.84 -10.94
C PHE A 239 -9.78 19.20 -11.63
N TYR A 240 -9.89 20.25 -10.83
CA TYR A 240 -9.80 21.62 -11.29
C TYR A 240 -8.83 22.42 -10.42
N TYR A 241 -8.30 23.50 -10.98
CA TYR A 241 -7.48 24.47 -10.26
C TYR A 241 -7.91 25.90 -10.57
N SER A 242 -7.63 26.82 -9.66
CA SER A 242 -7.93 28.24 -9.81
C SER A 242 -6.96 29.12 -9.04
N LYS A 243 -6.76 30.35 -9.53
CA LYS A 243 -6.01 31.40 -8.82
C LYS A 243 -6.91 32.28 -7.94
N ASP A 244 -8.18 32.44 -8.32
CA ASP A 244 -9.11 33.40 -7.74
C ASP A 244 -10.28 32.77 -6.97
N GLY A 245 -10.46 31.45 -7.08
CA GLY A 245 -11.52 30.70 -6.42
C GLY A 245 -12.90 30.83 -7.09
N ASN A 246 -12.98 31.52 -8.22
CA ASN A 246 -14.21 31.72 -9.00
C ASN A 246 -14.11 31.05 -10.37
N ASN A 247 -12.99 31.24 -11.07
CA ASN A 247 -12.74 30.70 -12.39
C ASN A 247 -11.89 29.44 -12.25
N PHE A 248 -12.52 28.27 -12.42
CA PHE A 248 -11.85 26.97 -12.34
C PHE A 248 -11.52 26.43 -13.73
N ILE A 249 -10.28 25.97 -13.90
CA ILE A 249 -9.79 25.30 -15.11
C ILE A 249 -9.66 23.82 -14.80
N GLU A 250 -10.22 22.97 -15.66
CA GLU A 250 -10.07 21.52 -15.53
C GLU A 250 -8.64 21.08 -15.84
N SER A 251 -8.06 20.24 -14.98
CA SER A 251 -6.75 19.62 -15.22
C SER A 251 -6.85 18.17 -15.67
N LYS A 252 -7.86 17.43 -15.19
CA LYS A 252 -8.01 16.01 -15.51
C LYS A 252 -9.44 15.54 -15.28
N GLU A 253 -9.93 14.76 -16.23
CA GLU A 253 -11.06 13.85 -16.08
C GLU A 253 -10.54 12.41 -16.03
N ILE A 254 -11.11 11.60 -15.14
CA ILE A 254 -10.87 10.16 -15.02
C ILE A 254 -12.22 9.47 -15.08
N HIS A 255 -12.44 8.66 -16.12
CA HIS A 255 -13.57 7.76 -16.21
C HIS A 255 -13.20 6.39 -15.62
N ASN A 256 -14.01 5.88 -14.70
CA ASN A 256 -13.76 4.69 -13.91
C ASN A 256 -15.02 3.79 -13.90
N PRO A 257 -15.28 3.04 -14.99
CA PRO A 257 -16.47 2.20 -15.08
C PRO A 257 -16.42 1.08 -14.05
N ILE A 258 -17.49 0.95 -13.25
CA ILE A 258 -17.58 -0.01 -12.16
C ILE A 258 -18.36 -1.24 -12.60
N THR A 259 -17.81 -2.41 -12.34
CA THR A 259 -18.43 -3.69 -12.69
C THR A 259 -18.44 -4.62 -11.49
N LYS A 260 -19.16 -5.74 -11.60
CA LYS A 260 -19.13 -6.81 -10.58
C LYS A 260 -17.74 -7.43 -10.35
N LEU A 261 -16.77 -7.16 -11.23
CA LEU A 261 -15.40 -7.66 -11.15
C LEU A 261 -14.41 -6.60 -10.63
N THR A 262 -14.89 -5.39 -10.32
CA THR A 262 -14.05 -4.36 -9.70
C THR A 262 -13.60 -4.89 -8.34
N GLU A 263 -12.28 -4.89 -8.12
CA GLU A 263 -11.69 -5.39 -6.88
C GLU A 263 -11.93 -4.41 -5.74
N ASP A 264 -12.24 -4.97 -4.57
CA ASP A 264 -12.28 -4.21 -3.33
C ASP A 264 -10.87 -3.72 -2.97
N GLY A 265 -10.78 -2.55 -2.35
CA GLY A 265 -9.51 -1.96 -1.95
C GLY A 265 -9.56 -0.44 -1.85
N ILE A 266 -8.40 0.17 -1.68
CA ILE A 266 -8.23 1.62 -1.62
C ILE A 266 -7.44 2.08 -2.83
N THR A 267 -7.91 3.13 -3.52
CA THR A 267 -7.21 3.71 -4.66
C THR A 267 -7.07 5.22 -4.52
N ASP A 268 -5.84 5.71 -4.72
CA ASP A 268 -5.55 7.13 -4.89
C ASP A 268 -5.83 7.54 -6.34
N PHE A 269 -6.84 8.39 -6.56
CA PHE A 269 -7.07 9.02 -7.85
C PHE A 269 -6.25 10.29 -7.93
N LYS A 270 -5.47 10.45 -9.00
CA LYS A 270 -4.43 11.47 -9.11
C LYS A 270 -4.58 12.32 -10.38
N SER A 271 -4.36 13.62 -10.24
CA SER A 271 -4.15 14.55 -11.35
C SER A 271 -2.76 15.17 -11.28
N VAL A 272 -2.03 15.14 -12.39
CA VAL A 272 -0.80 15.91 -12.57
C VAL A 272 -1.20 17.30 -13.07
N LEU A 273 -0.87 18.33 -12.29
CA LEU A 273 -1.20 19.72 -12.60
C LEU A 273 0.03 20.43 -13.20
N ASN A 274 1.17 20.42 -12.49
CA ASN A 274 2.36 21.21 -12.80
C ASN A 274 2.06 22.70 -13.06
N GLN A 275 1.13 23.29 -12.30
CA GLN A 275 0.66 24.67 -12.47
C GLN A 275 0.74 25.45 -11.15
N LYS A 276 0.74 26.78 -11.25
CA LYS A 276 0.51 27.63 -10.08
C LYS A 276 -0.97 27.84 -9.85
N ALA A 277 -1.46 27.50 -8.66
CA ALA A 277 -2.82 27.76 -8.25
C ALA A 277 -2.90 28.05 -6.75
N ARG A 278 -4.00 28.66 -6.33
CA ARG A 278 -4.34 28.85 -4.91
C ARG A 278 -5.47 27.90 -4.49
N TYR A 279 -6.39 27.64 -5.40
CA TYR A 279 -7.56 26.81 -5.16
C TYR A 279 -7.49 25.54 -5.98
N ILE A 280 -7.97 24.45 -5.38
CA ILE A 280 -8.20 23.17 -6.03
C ILE A 280 -9.68 22.84 -5.85
N LYS A 281 -10.30 22.25 -6.85
CA LYS A 281 -11.64 21.65 -6.72
C LYS A 281 -11.58 20.22 -7.21
N ILE A 282 -12.17 19.31 -6.45
CA ILE A 282 -12.30 17.89 -6.81
C ILE A 282 -13.78 17.57 -6.82
N LYS A 283 -14.25 16.94 -7.91
CA LYS A 283 -15.61 16.40 -8.02
C LYS A 283 -15.52 14.93 -8.36
N ALA A 284 -16.21 14.09 -7.60
CA ALA A 284 -16.25 12.65 -7.80
C ALA A 284 -17.71 12.16 -7.81
N GLY A 285 -18.12 11.58 -8.94
CA GLY A 285 -19.50 11.20 -9.23
C GLY A 285 -19.91 9.93 -8.50
N ASN A 286 -20.98 9.99 -7.72
CA ASN A 286 -21.60 8.83 -7.10
C ASN A 286 -22.45 8.10 -8.14
N ILE A 287 -22.41 6.76 -8.14
CA ILE A 287 -23.28 5.95 -9.02
C ILE A 287 -24.77 6.07 -8.67
N GLY A 288 -25.09 6.77 -7.58
CA GLY A 288 -26.43 7.13 -7.12
C GLY A 288 -27.10 5.97 -6.41
N ILE A 289 -27.37 4.90 -7.17
CA ILE A 289 -27.96 3.67 -6.67
C ILE A 289 -27.07 2.46 -6.97
N CYS A 290 -27.14 1.46 -6.10
CA CYS A 290 -26.53 0.16 -6.30
C CYS A 290 -26.98 -0.44 -7.65
N PRO A 291 -26.04 -0.93 -8.49
CA PRO A 291 -26.36 -1.49 -9.80
C PRO A 291 -27.21 -2.77 -9.73
N GLU A 292 -27.83 -3.15 -10.85
CA GLU A 292 -28.71 -4.33 -10.93
C GLU A 292 -28.04 -5.64 -10.50
N TRP A 293 -26.74 -5.79 -10.77
CA TRP A 293 -25.97 -6.97 -10.40
C TRP A 293 -25.63 -7.05 -8.92
N HIS A 294 -25.81 -5.96 -8.18
CA HIS A 294 -25.44 -5.85 -6.77
C HIS A 294 -26.59 -6.31 -5.85
N ALA A 295 -26.28 -6.96 -4.73
CA ALA A 295 -27.29 -7.48 -3.80
C ALA A 295 -28.19 -6.38 -3.20
N GLY A 296 -27.66 -5.15 -3.10
CA GLY A 296 -28.39 -3.95 -2.68
C GLY A 296 -29.07 -3.16 -3.79
N SER A 297 -29.25 -3.75 -4.98
CA SER A 297 -29.82 -3.09 -6.17
C SER A 297 -31.03 -2.20 -5.85
N GLY A 298 -31.02 -0.98 -6.39
CA GLY A 298 -32.05 0.04 -6.16
C GLY A 298 -31.90 0.86 -4.86
N GLY A 299 -31.09 0.39 -3.91
CA GLY A 299 -30.68 1.19 -2.74
C GLY A 299 -29.62 2.23 -3.08
N LYS A 300 -29.43 3.24 -2.23
CA LYS A 300 -28.42 4.28 -2.45
C LYS A 300 -27.00 3.75 -2.28
N ALA A 301 -26.10 4.19 -3.15
CA ALA A 301 -24.68 3.86 -3.09
C ALA A 301 -23.88 4.85 -2.24
N TRP A 302 -22.83 4.36 -1.61
CA TRP A 302 -21.89 5.16 -0.83
C TRP A 302 -20.65 5.53 -1.65
N ILE A 303 -20.16 6.76 -1.47
CA ILE A 303 -18.76 7.13 -1.71
C ILE A 303 -18.10 7.33 -0.35
N PHE A 304 -16.95 6.70 -0.15
CA PHE A 304 -16.09 6.90 1.02
C PHE A 304 -14.78 7.51 0.54
N VAL A 305 -14.43 8.65 1.14
CA VAL A 305 -13.25 9.43 0.79
C VAL A 305 -12.39 9.65 2.03
N ASP A 306 -11.08 9.53 1.87
CA ASP A 306 -10.08 9.92 2.86
C ASP A 306 -9.19 11.05 2.32
N GLU A 307 -8.12 11.32 3.06
CA GLU A 307 -7.13 12.37 2.85
C GLU A 307 -6.89 12.86 1.40
N ILE A 308 -6.83 14.17 1.26
CA ILE A 308 -6.41 14.86 0.04
C ILE A 308 -4.95 15.29 0.18
N ILE A 309 -4.13 14.89 -0.79
CA ILE A 309 -2.69 15.17 -0.80
C ILE A 309 -2.37 16.10 -1.96
N VAL A 310 -1.61 17.17 -1.66
CA VAL A 310 -1.21 18.22 -2.61
C VAL A 310 0.31 18.37 -2.56
N GLU A 311 0.99 18.09 -3.68
CA GLU A 311 2.45 18.11 -3.84
C GLU A 311 2.92 19.11 -4.91
#